data_AF-A0A537U223-F1
#
_entry.id   AF-A0A537U223-F1
#
_cell.length_a   1.000
_cell.length_b   1.000
_cell.length_c   1.000
_cell.angle_alpha   90.00
_cell.angle_beta   90.00
_cell.angle_gamma   90.00
#
_symmetry.space_group_name_H-M   'P 1'
#
loop_
_entity.id
_entity.type
_entity.pdbx_description
1 polymer ?
#
loop_
_entity_poly.entity_id
_entity_poly.type
_entity_poly.pdbx_seq_one_letter_code
_entity_poly.pdbx_strand_id
1 'polypeptide(L)'
;MAPSVLTYIGDHVAVFAGRQQCAPRPGTALPADTHVLVTVAWTCPLDGGELRYRATLFHDVDPTARHLAIIATESGERELALDSRAPEVALSGAGSSALQVVGRFVQAGIEHIFLGYDHIAFLAAIVLWAQRLWPVIKIVTAFTIAHSITLSLAALQIVVFPSAIVEPAIAATIIFVAVENFFLRNVDGRWRVTFVFGLIHGFGFASALQEIGLPANAAVPALAAFNIGVEIGQVVIVALIFPLLLWSDRIGHRAA
;
A
#
# COMPACT_ATOMS: atom_id res chain seq x y z
N MET A 1 28.27 6.61 20.94
CA MET A 1 27.00 6.56 20.18
C MET A 1 26.94 7.61 19.08
N ALA A 2 27.20 8.89 19.36
CA ALA A 2 27.18 9.92 18.30
C ALA A 2 28.11 9.67 17.09
N PRO A 3 29.37 9.18 17.24
CA PRO A 3 30.25 8.94 16.10
C PRO A 3 29.77 7.81 15.18
N SER A 4 29.26 6.71 15.77
CA SER A 4 28.78 5.54 15.01
C SER A 4 27.51 5.84 14.22
N VAL A 5 26.62 6.69 14.75
CA VAL A 5 25.42 7.14 14.04
C VAL A 5 25.77 8.01 12.83
N LEU A 6 26.72 8.94 12.98
CA LEU A 6 27.19 9.79 11.88
C LEU A 6 27.89 8.98 10.79
N THR A 7 28.70 7.98 11.16
CA THR A 7 29.31 7.05 10.19
C THR A 7 28.25 6.28 9.43
N TYR A 8 27.28 5.67 10.14
CA TYR A 8 26.21 4.91 9.50
C TYR A 8 25.39 5.76 8.51
N ILE A 9 25.05 7.00 8.90
CA ILE A 9 24.33 7.93 8.02
C ILE A 9 25.19 8.32 6.82
N GLY A 10 26.49 8.56 7.00
CA GLY A 10 27.41 8.87 5.91
C GLY A 10 27.52 7.76 4.85
N ASP A 11 27.38 6.51 5.26
CA ASP A 11 27.44 5.35 4.35
C ASP A 11 26.12 5.09 3.61
N HIS A 12 24.97 5.46 4.21
CA HIS A 12 23.63 5.14 3.68
C HIS A 12 22.88 6.35 3.11
N VAL A 13 23.40 7.56 3.27
CA VAL A 13 22.78 8.80 2.79
C VAL A 13 23.77 9.59 1.94
N ALA A 14 23.34 9.94 0.73
CA ALA A 14 24.15 10.71 -0.20
C ALA A 14 23.30 11.69 -1.01
N VAL A 15 23.85 12.87 -1.26
CA VAL A 15 23.30 13.84 -2.20
C VAL A 15 24.16 13.83 -3.47
N PHE A 16 23.52 13.84 -4.63
CA PHE A 16 24.17 13.88 -5.94
C PHE A 16 23.74 15.14 -6.68
N ALA A 17 24.67 15.75 -7.40
CA ALA A 17 24.39 16.74 -8.43
C ALA A 17 24.70 16.09 -9.79
N GLY A 18 23.66 15.71 -10.53
CA GLY A 18 23.78 14.95 -11.77
C GLY A 18 24.44 13.58 -11.53
N ARG A 19 25.69 13.40 -11.98
CA ARG A 19 26.48 12.18 -11.75
C ARG A 19 27.52 12.30 -10.64
N GLN A 20 27.75 13.50 -10.10
CA GLN A 20 28.75 13.73 -9.05
C GLN A 20 28.10 13.66 -7.67
N GLN A 21 28.76 12.99 -6.73
CA GLN A 21 28.35 12.99 -5.32
C GLN A 21 28.80 14.29 -4.65
N CYS A 22 27.88 14.94 -3.93
CA CYS A 22 28.18 16.14 -3.17
C CYS A 22 29.03 15.82 -1.94
N ALA A 23 29.95 16.72 -1.60
CA ALA A 23 30.83 16.52 -0.45
C ALA A 23 30.06 16.78 0.87
N PRO A 24 29.97 15.79 1.78
CA PRO A 24 29.37 16.01 3.09
C PRO A 24 30.26 16.90 3.95
N ARG A 25 29.65 17.83 4.69
CA ARG A 25 30.28 18.58 5.78
C ARG A 25 30.13 17.82 7.10
N PRO A 26 30.98 18.10 8.11
CA PRO A 26 30.82 17.52 9.43
C PRO A 26 29.40 17.74 9.97
N GLY A 27 28.71 16.65 10.28
CA GLY A 27 27.37 16.67 10.85
C GLY A 27 27.38 16.61 12.38
N THR A 28 26.21 16.84 12.97
CA THR A 28 25.97 16.68 14.41
C THR A 28 24.91 15.61 14.64
N ALA A 29 25.07 14.80 15.68
CA ALA A 29 24.06 13.84 16.13
C ALA A 29 23.76 14.12 17.61
N LEU A 30 22.55 14.57 17.88
CA LEU A 30 22.08 14.94 19.21
C LEU A 30 20.98 13.97 19.64
N PRO A 31 21.10 13.33 20.82
CA PRO A 31 20.01 12.53 21.35
C PRO A 31 18.83 13.44 21.76
N ALA A 32 17.62 13.01 21.44
CA ALA A 32 16.36 13.51 21.98
C ALA A 32 15.66 12.37 22.74
N ASP A 33 14.50 12.65 23.34
CA ASP A 33 13.84 11.72 24.26
C ASP A 33 13.56 10.35 23.64
N THR A 34 13.05 10.32 22.41
CA THR A 34 12.65 9.09 21.69
C THR A 34 13.38 8.87 20.37
N HIS A 35 14.24 9.79 19.96
CA HIS A 35 14.90 9.77 18.65
C HIS A 35 16.27 10.45 18.71
N VAL A 36 17.01 10.38 17.60
CA VAL A 36 18.27 11.10 17.44
C VAL A 36 18.10 12.11 16.32
N LEU A 37 18.35 13.39 16.61
CA LEU A 37 18.42 14.43 15.58
C LEU A 37 19.81 14.42 14.97
N VAL A 38 19.85 14.17 13.66
CA VAL A 38 21.10 14.21 12.91
C VAL A 38 21.02 15.32 11.86
N THR A 39 21.93 16.27 11.96
CA THR A 39 22.05 17.38 11.03
C THR A 39 23.31 17.20 10.20
N VAL A 40 23.14 17.03 8.88
CA VAL A 40 24.24 16.93 7.92
C VAL A 40 24.02 17.97 6.83
N ALA A 41 25.10 18.64 6.42
CA ALA A 41 25.08 19.58 5.32
C ALA A 41 25.95 19.05 4.17
N TRP A 42 25.54 19.27 2.93
CA TRP A 42 26.33 18.90 1.75
C TRP A 42 26.71 20.13 0.94
N THR A 43 27.88 20.10 0.31
CA THR A 43 28.32 21.11 -0.65
C THR A 43 28.28 20.50 -2.04
N CYS A 44 27.41 21.03 -2.88
CA CYS A 44 27.19 20.56 -4.26
C CYS A 44 27.70 21.59 -5.28
N PRO A 45 28.23 21.15 -6.44
CA PRO A 45 28.61 22.05 -7.52
C PRO A 45 27.37 22.70 -8.16
N LEU A 46 27.47 24.01 -8.46
CA LEU A 46 26.37 24.83 -9.01
C LEU A 46 25.95 24.41 -10.43
N ASP A 47 26.89 23.91 -11.24
CA ASP A 47 26.64 23.46 -12.63
C ASP A 47 26.35 21.95 -12.72
N GLY A 48 26.13 21.28 -11.57
CA GLY A 48 26.05 19.82 -11.48
C GLY A 48 24.77 19.21 -12.04
N GLY A 49 23.79 19.99 -12.47
CA GLY A 49 22.47 19.51 -12.92
C GLY A 49 21.49 19.25 -11.77
N GLU A 50 20.51 18.38 -11.99
CA GLU A 50 19.46 18.07 -11.00
C GLU A 50 20.04 17.44 -9.73
N LEU A 51 19.68 17.99 -8.57
CA LEU A 51 20.05 17.42 -7.28
C LEU A 51 19.17 16.21 -6.96
N ARG A 52 19.79 15.11 -6.52
CA ARG A 52 19.11 13.89 -6.09
C ARG A 52 19.56 13.51 -4.68
N TYR A 53 18.62 13.13 -3.83
CA TYR A 53 18.85 12.59 -2.50
C TYR A 53 18.64 11.09 -2.52
N ARG A 54 19.62 10.34 -2.04
CA ARG A 54 19.56 8.89 -1.86
C ARG A 54 19.58 8.56 -0.38
N ALA A 55 18.69 7.68 0.06
CA ALA A 55 18.68 7.12 1.39
C ALA A 55 18.40 5.61 1.36
N THR A 56 19.25 4.83 2.02
CA THR A 56 19.10 3.37 2.18
C THR A 56 19.20 2.94 3.64
N LEU A 57 18.78 3.82 4.55
CA LEU A 57 18.86 3.60 5.99
C LEU A 57 18.04 2.36 6.40
N PHE A 58 18.66 1.49 7.20
CA PHE A 58 18.07 0.28 7.79
C PHE A 58 17.61 -0.80 6.81
N HIS A 59 17.81 -0.63 5.50
CA HIS A 59 17.43 -1.65 4.51
C HIS A 59 18.24 -2.95 4.65
N ASP A 60 19.44 -2.86 5.25
CA ASP A 60 20.30 -3.99 5.60
C ASP A 60 19.77 -4.82 6.77
N VAL A 61 18.94 -4.21 7.63
CA VAL A 61 18.34 -4.83 8.80
C VAL A 61 16.89 -5.24 8.53
N ASP A 62 16.13 -4.37 7.89
CA ASP A 62 14.72 -4.54 7.54
C ASP A 62 14.50 -4.09 6.08
N PRO A 63 14.31 -5.02 5.13
CA PRO A 63 14.04 -4.70 3.73
C PRO A 63 12.76 -3.90 3.50
N THR A 64 11.87 -3.85 4.50
CA THR A 64 10.60 -3.13 4.49
C THR A 64 10.70 -1.74 5.12
N ALA A 65 11.87 -1.37 5.66
CA ALA A 65 12.12 -0.05 6.22
C ALA A 65 11.81 1.05 5.20
N ARG A 66 11.17 2.11 5.69
CA ARG A 66 10.75 3.27 4.91
C ARG A 66 11.38 4.52 5.47
N HIS A 67 11.78 5.42 4.58
CA HIS A 67 12.35 6.71 4.94
C HIS A 67 11.44 7.83 4.42
N LEU A 68 10.84 8.58 5.33
CA LEU A 68 10.06 9.77 5.01
C LEU A 68 11.00 10.97 4.87
N ALA A 69 11.04 11.57 3.68
CA ALA A 69 11.81 12.75 3.38
C ALA A 69 10.89 13.96 3.16
N ILE A 70 11.04 14.97 4.01
CA ILE A 70 10.40 16.28 3.83
C ILE A 70 11.42 17.22 3.20
N ILE A 71 11.15 17.64 1.97
CA ILE A 71 11.99 18.54 1.19
C ILE A 71 11.36 19.92 1.25
N ALA A 72 11.99 20.83 2.00
CA ALA A 72 11.62 22.24 2.05
C ALA A 72 12.42 23.03 1.02
N THR A 73 11.74 23.67 0.07
CA THR A 73 12.31 24.61 -0.91
C THR A 73 11.64 25.98 -0.77
N GLU A 74 12.22 27.02 -1.38
CA GLU A 74 11.60 28.37 -1.40
C GLU A 74 10.20 28.37 -2.04
N SER A 75 9.91 27.39 -2.90
CA SER A 75 8.62 27.17 -3.56
C SER A 75 7.61 26.33 -2.77
N GLY A 76 7.96 25.84 -1.57
CA GLY A 76 7.09 25.06 -0.70
C GLY A 76 7.74 23.79 -0.13
N GLU A 77 6.98 23.07 0.70
CA GLU A 77 7.41 21.79 1.28
C GLU A 77 6.79 20.61 0.52
N ARG A 78 7.56 19.52 0.41
CA ARG A 78 7.14 18.27 -0.24
C ARG A 78 7.55 17.08 0.60
N GLU A 79 6.60 16.20 0.87
CA GLU A 79 6.85 14.95 1.60
C GLU A 79 6.83 13.76 0.65
N LEU A 80 7.88 12.94 0.71
CA LEU A 80 8.09 11.79 -0.16
C LEU A 80 8.62 10.61 0.67
N ALA A 81 8.05 9.43 0.47
CA ALA A 81 8.57 8.19 1.04
C ALA A 81 9.60 7.54 0.07
N LEU A 82 10.75 7.16 0.63
CA LEU A 82 11.76 6.32 -0.01
C LEU A 82 11.72 4.92 0.60
N ASP A 83 11.95 3.91 -0.25
CA ASP A 83 11.97 2.50 0.12
C ASP A 83 13.07 1.75 -0.64
N SER A 84 13.19 0.45 -0.42
CA SER A 84 14.21 -0.39 -1.07
C SER A 84 14.11 -0.46 -2.59
N ARG A 85 12.96 -0.14 -3.19
CA ARG A 85 12.74 -0.16 -4.64
C ARG A 85 12.97 1.22 -5.28
N ALA A 86 12.73 2.29 -4.54
CA ALA A 86 12.95 3.67 -4.96
C ALA A 86 13.74 4.46 -3.90
N PRO A 87 15.05 4.17 -3.74
CA PRO A 87 15.89 4.79 -2.71
C PRO A 87 16.38 6.20 -3.08
N GLU A 88 15.96 6.74 -4.23
CA GLU A 88 16.36 8.07 -4.72
C GLU A 88 15.16 8.98 -4.99
N VAL A 89 15.32 10.26 -4.68
CA VAL A 89 14.34 11.31 -4.96
C VAL A 89 15.04 12.57 -5.49
N ALA A 90 14.42 13.24 -6.46
CA ALA A 90 14.92 14.52 -6.96
C ALA A 90 14.58 15.66 -5.99
N LEU A 91 15.61 16.41 -5.58
CA LEU A 91 15.51 17.62 -4.75
C LEU A 91 15.22 18.87 -5.61
N SER A 92 15.71 18.88 -6.86
CA SER A 92 15.64 20.04 -7.78
C SER A 92 14.81 19.72 -9.02
N GLY A 93 13.53 19.39 -8.82
CA GLY A 93 12.61 19.09 -9.91
C GLY A 93 11.16 19.33 -9.49
N ALA A 94 10.28 19.65 -10.44
CA ALA A 94 8.86 19.85 -10.18
C ALA A 94 8.18 18.53 -9.80
N GLY A 95 8.08 18.22 -8.50
CA GLY A 95 7.33 17.04 -8.05
C GLY A 95 7.96 15.70 -8.45
N SER A 96 7.62 14.62 -7.76
CA SER A 96 7.41 13.37 -8.49
C SER A 96 6.27 13.63 -9.47
N SER A 97 6.38 13.25 -10.74
CA SER A 97 5.29 13.49 -11.68
C SER A 97 4.01 12.82 -11.15
N ALA A 98 2.86 13.47 -11.31
CA ALA A 98 1.59 12.93 -10.82
C ALA A 98 1.35 11.49 -11.30
N LEU A 99 1.81 11.18 -12.52
CA LEU A 99 1.78 9.84 -13.10
C LEU A 99 2.60 8.81 -12.31
N GLN A 100 3.79 9.17 -11.83
CA GLN A 100 4.63 8.28 -11.02
C GLN A 100 4.01 8.02 -9.65
N VAL A 101 3.41 9.03 -9.03
CA VAL A 101 2.69 8.87 -7.75
C VAL A 101 1.50 7.92 -7.96
N VAL A 102 0.67 8.19 -8.97
CA VAL A 102 -0.47 7.32 -9.31
C VAL A 102 -0.01 5.89 -9.57
N GLY A 103 1.05 5.69 -10.38
CA GLY A 103 1.57 4.36 -10.69
C GLY A 103 2.02 3.58 -9.45
N ARG A 104 2.72 4.24 -8.50
CA ARG A 104 3.14 3.61 -7.24
C ARG A 104 1.95 3.17 -6.39
N PHE A 105 0.90 4.00 -6.29
CA PHE A 105 -0.29 3.65 -5.50
C PHE A 105 -1.14 2.57 -6.15
N VAL A 106 -1.27 2.56 -7.49
CA VAL A 106 -1.89 1.45 -8.22
C VAL A 106 -1.15 0.15 -7.93
N GLN A 107 0.20 0.16 -8.01
CA GLN A 107 1.01 -1.01 -7.69
C GLN A 107 0.81 -1.45 -6.23
N ALA A 108 0.80 -0.51 -5.29
CA ALA A 108 0.57 -0.82 -3.87
C ALA A 108 -0.81 -1.46 -3.63
N GLY A 109 -1.85 -1.01 -4.33
CA GLY A 109 -3.19 -1.61 -4.25
C GLY A 109 -3.23 -3.03 -4.81
N ILE A 110 -2.51 -3.30 -5.91
CA ILE A 110 -2.36 -4.65 -6.45
C ILE A 110 -1.63 -5.54 -5.44
N GLU A 111 -0.49 -5.08 -4.92
CA GLU A 111 0.31 -5.85 -3.96
C GLU A 111 -0.46 -6.13 -2.67
N HIS A 112 -1.26 -5.17 -2.18
CA HIS A 112 -2.14 -5.37 -1.04
C HIS A 112 -3.08 -6.57 -1.22
N ILE A 113 -3.72 -6.69 -2.39
CA ILE A 113 -4.64 -7.80 -2.68
C ILE A 113 -3.91 -9.15 -2.81
N PHE A 114 -2.70 -9.17 -3.38
CA PHE A 114 -1.94 -10.41 -3.55
C PHE A 114 -1.25 -10.89 -2.26
N LEU A 115 -0.88 -9.96 -1.37
CA LEU A 115 -0.26 -10.27 -0.07
C LEU A 115 -1.32 -10.51 1.03
N GLY A 116 -2.52 -9.96 0.87
CA GLY A 116 -3.68 -10.20 1.73
C GLY A 116 -4.28 -11.59 1.50
N TYR A 117 -3.80 -12.59 2.24
CA TYR A 117 -4.37 -13.94 2.18
C TYR A 117 -5.85 -13.99 2.55
N ASP A 118 -6.30 -13.07 3.39
CA ASP A 118 -7.69 -12.82 3.74
C ASP A 118 -8.54 -12.44 2.52
N HIS A 119 -8.03 -11.57 1.64
CA HIS A 119 -8.69 -11.17 0.41
C HIS A 119 -8.81 -12.35 -0.57
N ILE A 120 -7.72 -13.10 -0.77
CA ILE A 120 -7.73 -14.27 -1.67
C ILE A 120 -8.71 -15.32 -1.14
N ALA A 121 -8.66 -15.64 0.15
CA ALA A 121 -9.57 -16.61 0.78
C ALA A 121 -11.04 -16.16 0.69
N PHE A 122 -11.30 -14.88 0.94
CA PHE A 122 -12.64 -14.32 0.85
C PHE A 122 -13.19 -14.35 -0.58
N LEU A 123 -12.41 -13.90 -1.58
CA LEU A 123 -12.81 -13.94 -2.99
C LEU A 123 -13.04 -15.38 -3.49
N ALA A 124 -12.17 -16.32 -3.10
CA ALA A 124 -12.35 -17.73 -3.44
C ALA A 124 -13.66 -18.27 -2.84
N ALA A 125 -13.95 -17.95 -1.57
CA ALA A 125 -15.14 -18.43 -0.88
C ALA A 125 -16.43 -17.86 -1.48
N ILE A 126 -16.47 -16.56 -1.84
CA ILE A 126 -17.70 -15.96 -2.39
C ILE A 126 -18.00 -16.43 -3.83
N VAL A 127 -16.97 -16.76 -4.62
CA VAL A 127 -17.10 -17.20 -6.03
C VAL A 127 -17.31 -18.72 -6.16
N LEU A 128 -17.09 -19.50 -5.10
CA LEU A 128 -17.12 -20.98 -5.13
C LEU A 128 -18.32 -21.61 -5.86
N TRP A 129 -19.53 -21.08 -5.64
CA TRP A 129 -20.77 -21.59 -6.26
C TRP A 129 -21.24 -20.79 -7.48
N ALA A 130 -20.43 -19.84 -7.95
CA ALA A 130 -20.82 -18.99 -9.07
C ALA A 130 -20.72 -19.73 -10.39
N GLN A 131 -21.86 -19.87 -11.08
CA GLN A 131 -21.93 -20.45 -12.43
C GLN A 131 -22.06 -19.39 -13.53
N ARG A 132 -22.30 -18.13 -13.15
CA ARG A 132 -22.53 -17.01 -14.05
C ARG A 132 -21.63 -15.85 -13.67
N LEU A 133 -21.16 -15.11 -14.67
CA LEU A 133 -20.26 -13.98 -14.46
C LEU A 133 -20.97 -12.78 -13.82
N TRP A 134 -22.25 -12.56 -14.10
CA TRP A 134 -22.98 -11.38 -13.64
C TRP A 134 -23.15 -11.29 -12.11
N PRO A 135 -23.53 -12.37 -11.39
CA PRO A 135 -23.50 -12.36 -9.92
C PRO A 135 -22.11 -12.09 -9.34
N VAL A 136 -21.05 -12.64 -9.96
CA VAL A 136 -19.66 -12.42 -9.52
C VAL A 136 -19.28 -10.95 -9.62
N ILE A 137 -19.56 -10.32 -10.76
CA ILE A 137 -19.31 -8.88 -10.95
C ILE A 137 -20.02 -8.07 -9.87
N LYS A 138 -21.31 -8.32 -9.62
CA LYS A 138 -22.07 -7.61 -8.57
C LYS A 138 -21.44 -7.75 -7.19
N ILE A 139 -20.99 -8.97 -6.84
CA ILE A 139 -20.39 -9.27 -5.54
C ILE A 139 -19.05 -8.56 -5.39
N VAL A 140 -18.17 -8.68 -6.39
CA VAL A 140 -16.84 -8.04 -6.39
C VAL A 140 -17.00 -6.52 -6.32
N THR A 141 -17.80 -5.92 -7.20
CA THR A 141 -18.04 -4.48 -7.20
C THR A 141 -18.64 -4.00 -5.87
N ALA A 142 -19.59 -4.73 -5.28
CA ALA A 142 -20.15 -4.38 -3.98
C ALA A 142 -19.11 -4.40 -2.86
N PHE A 143 -18.22 -5.40 -2.86
CA PHE A 143 -17.09 -5.46 -1.92
C PHE A 143 -16.15 -4.28 -2.12
N THR A 144 -15.70 -4.03 -3.35
CA THR A 144 -14.72 -2.97 -3.67
C THR A 144 -15.25 -1.61 -3.27
N ILE A 145 -16.53 -1.31 -3.56
CA ILE A 145 -17.16 -0.04 -3.15
C ILE A 145 -17.16 0.09 -1.62
N ALA A 146 -17.64 -0.92 -0.91
CA ALA A 146 -17.70 -0.89 0.54
C ALA A 146 -16.31 -0.73 1.19
N HIS A 147 -15.36 -1.54 0.74
CA HIS A 147 -13.97 -1.51 1.18
C HIS A 147 -13.34 -0.13 0.93
N SER A 148 -13.53 0.43 -0.27
CA SER A 148 -13.01 1.75 -0.65
C SER A 148 -13.57 2.86 0.24
N ILE A 149 -14.85 2.79 0.63
CA ILE A 149 -15.47 3.77 1.54
C ILE A 149 -14.76 3.75 2.89
N THR A 150 -14.64 2.57 3.52
CA THR A 150 -14.07 2.47 4.86
C THR A 150 -12.57 2.67 4.90
N LEU A 151 -11.84 2.26 3.85
CA LEU A 151 -10.44 2.59 3.68
C LEU A 151 -10.26 4.12 3.56
N SER A 152 -11.13 4.80 2.83
CA SER A 152 -11.09 6.26 2.69
C SER A 152 -11.35 6.96 4.02
N LEU A 153 -12.33 6.50 4.79
CA LEU A 153 -12.62 7.02 6.13
C LEU A 153 -11.43 6.84 7.08
N ALA A 154 -10.77 5.69 7.00
CA ALA A 154 -9.62 5.38 7.83
C ALA A 154 -8.38 6.18 7.44
N ALA A 155 -8.09 6.27 6.15
CA ALA A 155 -6.97 7.05 5.61
C ALA A 155 -7.06 8.53 5.98
N LEU A 156 -8.26 9.11 5.84
CA LEU A 156 -8.54 10.51 6.17
C LEU A 156 -8.64 10.75 7.68
N GLN A 157 -8.37 9.75 8.51
CA GLN A 157 -8.44 9.83 9.98
C GLN A 157 -9.83 10.23 10.50
N ILE A 158 -10.89 10.01 9.72
CA ILE A 158 -12.27 10.31 10.13
C ILE A 158 -12.76 9.23 11.09
N VAL A 159 -12.49 7.97 10.79
CA VAL A 159 -12.84 6.82 11.62
C VAL A 159 -11.68 5.83 11.64
N VAL A 160 -11.12 5.59 12.81
CA VAL A 160 -10.01 4.65 12.99
C VAL A 160 -10.39 3.64 14.06
N PHE A 161 -10.27 2.36 13.74
CA PHE A 161 -10.49 1.25 14.67
C PHE A 161 -9.17 0.55 14.99
N PRO A 162 -8.99 0.02 16.22
CA PRO A 162 -7.83 -0.79 16.54
C PRO A 162 -7.79 -2.07 15.70
N SER A 163 -6.61 -2.41 15.15
CA SER A 163 -6.41 -3.64 14.38
C SER A 163 -6.78 -4.90 15.17
N ALA A 164 -6.54 -4.90 16.49
CA ALA A 164 -6.93 -5.97 17.41
C ALA A 164 -8.44 -6.30 17.41
N ILE A 165 -9.30 -5.40 16.92
CA ILE A 165 -10.74 -5.63 16.76
C ILE A 165 -11.07 -5.94 15.30
N VAL A 166 -10.46 -5.21 14.37
CA VAL A 166 -10.76 -5.32 12.94
C VAL A 166 -10.29 -6.64 12.35
N GLU A 167 -9.06 -7.09 12.64
CA GLU A 167 -8.51 -8.32 12.07
C GLU A 167 -9.31 -9.57 12.49
N PRO A 168 -9.68 -9.77 13.78
CA PRO A 168 -10.57 -10.87 14.15
C PRO A 168 -11.95 -10.76 13.52
N ALA A 169 -12.49 -9.56 13.35
CA ALA A 169 -13.77 -9.35 12.67
C ALA A 169 -13.69 -9.77 11.19
N ILE A 170 -12.62 -9.42 10.49
CA ILE A 170 -12.36 -9.87 9.11
C ILE A 170 -12.31 -11.40 9.05
N ALA A 171 -11.54 -12.04 9.92
CA ALA A 171 -11.46 -13.49 9.99
C ALA A 171 -12.84 -14.13 10.24
N ALA A 172 -13.65 -13.55 11.13
CA ALA A 172 -15.01 -14.00 11.39
C ALA A 172 -15.92 -13.90 10.16
N THR A 173 -15.78 -12.85 9.33
CA THR A 173 -16.54 -12.76 8.07
C THR A 173 -16.16 -13.87 7.07
N ILE A 174 -14.88 -14.24 7.00
CA ILE A 174 -14.43 -15.34 6.12
C ILE A 174 -14.99 -16.68 6.61
N ILE A 175 -14.93 -16.93 7.92
CA ILE A 175 -15.54 -18.12 8.54
C ILE A 175 -17.04 -18.17 8.24
N PHE A 176 -17.74 -17.04 8.38
CA PHE A 176 -19.15 -16.95 8.05
C PHE A 176 -19.43 -17.36 6.60
N VAL A 177 -18.70 -16.81 5.62
CA VAL A 177 -18.88 -17.15 4.20
C VAL A 177 -18.57 -18.63 3.94
N ALA A 178 -17.54 -19.18 4.59
CA ALA A 178 -17.19 -20.59 4.48
C ALA A 178 -18.31 -21.48 5.01
N VAL A 179 -18.89 -21.16 6.17
CA VAL A 179 -20.05 -21.88 6.73
C VAL A 179 -21.28 -21.72 5.84
N GLU A 180 -21.58 -20.51 5.37
CA GLU A 180 -22.69 -20.22 4.46
C GLU A 180 -22.61 -21.10 3.21
N ASN A 181 -21.42 -21.28 2.63
CA ASN A 181 -21.21 -22.13 1.45
C ASN A 181 -21.58 -23.61 1.66
N PHE A 182 -21.58 -24.13 2.89
CA PHE A 182 -22.02 -25.49 3.18
C PHE A 182 -23.54 -25.64 3.11
N PHE A 183 -24.28 -24.60 3.50
CA PHE A 183 -25.74 -24.65 3.62
C PHE A 183 -26.46 -24.01 2.42
N LEU A 184 -25.88 -22.99 1.80
CA LEU A 184 -26.47 -22.19 0.74
C LEU A 184 -25.57 -22.20 -0.49
N ARG A 185 -26.15 -22.60 -1.63
CA ARG A 185 -25.48 -22.56 -2.94
C ARG A 185 -25.95 -21.40 -3.82
N ASN A 186 -26.91 -20.60 -3.35
CA ASN A 186 -27.44 -19.48 -4.12
C ASN A 186 -26.56 -18.24 -3.99
N VAL A 187 -26.08 -17.73 -5.13
CA VAL A 187 -25.13 -16.61 -5.21
C VAL A 187 -25.82 -15.27 -5.50
N ASP A 188 -27.06 -15.26 -6.00
CA ASP A 188 -27.70 -14.06 -6.57
C ASP A 188 -27.94 -12.93 -5.54
N GLY A 189 -28.04 -13.25 -4.26
CA GLY A 189 -28.25 -12.29 -3.16
C GLY A 189 -27.00 -11.91 -2.36
N ARG A 190 -25.86 -12.60 -2.57
CA ARG A 190 -24.68 -12.50 -1.70
C ARG A 190 -24.00 -11.13 -1.73
N TRP A 191 -24.26 -10.31 -2.74
CA TRP A 191 -23.70 -8.97 -2.86
C TRP A 191 -24.04 -8.07 -1.65
N ARG A 192 -25.20 -8.27 -1.00
CA ARG A 192 -25.61 -7.49 0.18
C ARG A 192 -24.75 -7.81 1.40
N VAL A 193 -24.56 -9.10 1.68
CA VAL A 193 -23.73 -9.59 2.77
C VAL A 193 -22.27 -9.21 2.52
N THR A 194 -21.83 -9.38 1.28
CA THR A 194 -20.48 -9.01 0.84
C THR A 194 -20.20 -7.52 0.97
N PHE A 195 -21.19 -6.66 0.71
CA PHE A 195 -21.08 -5.22 0.95
C PHE A 195 -20.80 -4.93 2.43
N VAL A 196 -21.56 -5.54 3.35
CA VAL A 196 -21.33 -5.36 4.80
C VAL A 196 -19.95 -5.84 5.20
N PHE A 197 -19.50 -6.98 4.67
CA PHE A 197 -18.15 -7.49 4.95
C PHE A 197 -17.06 -6.60 4.38
N GLY A 198 -17.27 -6.01 3.20
CA GLY A 198 -16.35 -5.03 2.61
C GLY A 198 -16.14 -3.81 3.52
N LEU A 199 -17.19 -3.32 4.20
CA LEU A 199 -17.06 -2.22 5.16
C LEU A 199 -16.15 -2.59 6.34
N ILE A 200 -16.25 -3.81 6.86
CA ILE A 200 -15.38 -4.27 7.95
C ILE A 200 -13.95 -4.40 7.43
N HIS A 201 -13.80 -4.99 6.24
CA HIS A 201 -12.52 -5.31 5.65
C HIS A 201 -11.68 -4.07 5.33
N GLY A 202 -12.28 -2.98 4.85
CA GLY A 202 -11.54 -1.76 4.49
C GLY A 202 -10.86 -1.06 5.67
N PHE A 203 -11.24 -1.36 6.91
CA PHE A 203 -10.51 -0.86 8.08
C PHE A 203 -9.21 -1.62 8.37
N GLY A 204 -9.01 -2.83 7.81
CA GLY A 204 -7.84 -3.68 8.10
C GLY A 204 -6.52 -3.09 7.62
N PHE A 205 -6.56 -2.20 6.62
CA PHE A 205 -5.36 -1.58 6.03
C PHE A 205 -5.08 -0.16 6.55
N ALA A 206 -5.86 0.31 7.53
CA ALA A 206 -5.77 1.68 8.05
C ALA A 206 -4.38 2.04 8.63
N SER A 207 -3.77 1.11 9.38
CA SER A 207 -2.46 1.29 10.01
C SER A 207 -1.34 1.41 8.98
N ALA A 208 -1.33 0.54 7.97
CA ALA A 208 -0.32 0.55 6.92
C ALA A 208 -0.35 1.82 6.06
N LEU A 209 -1.52 2.45 5.91
CA LEU A 209 -1.66 3.69 5.15
C LEU A 209 -1.19 4.93 5.94
N GLN A 210 -1.33 4.92 7.27
CA GLN A 210 -0.82 5.98 8.15
C GLN A 210 0.72 6.08 8.08
N GLU A 211 1.40 4.94 7.92
CA GLU A 211 2.86 4.87 7.80
C GLU A 211 3.40 5.48 6.49
N ILE A 212 2.55 5.72 5.48
CA ILE A 212 2.97 6.23 4.16
C ILE A 212 3.22 7.75 4.19
N GLY A 213 2.69 8.49 5.18
CA GLY A 213 3.00 9.93 5.35
C GLY A 213 2.64 10.79 4.14
N LEU A 214 1.42 10.64 3.61
CA LEU A 214 1.00 11.42 2.44
C LEU A 214 0.70 12.87 2.81
N PRO A 215 1.23 13.86 2.07
CA PRO A 215 0.80 15.23 2.24
C PRO A 215 -0.70 15.34 1.90
N ALA A 216 -1.45 16.12 2.70
CA ALA A 216 -2.93 16.09 2.70
C ALA A 216 -3.57 16.37 1.33
N ASN A 217 -2.90 17.16 0.47
CA ASN A 217 -3.34 17.47 -0.89
C ASN A 217 -3.16 16.31 -1.89
N ALA A 218 -2.27 15.37 -1.61
CA ALA A 218 -2.02 14.19 -2.43
C ALA A 218 -2.78 12.94 -1.95
N ALA A 219 -3.38 12.99 -0.75
CA ALA A 219 -4.06 11.85 -0.14
C ALA A 219 -5.22 11.32 -0.99
N VAL A 220 -6.13 12.18 -1.44
CA VAL A 220 -7.30 11.78 -2.24
C VAL A 220 -6.90 11.11 -3.57
N PRO A 221 -6.05 11.70 -4.43
CA PRO A 221 -5.65 11.05 -5.68
C PRO A 221 -4.82 9.77 -5.45
N ALA A 222 -4.00 9.72 -4.39
CA ALA A 222 -3.28 8.51 -4.01
C ALA A 222 -4.25 7.38 -3.60
N LEU A 223 -5.29 7.70 -2.82
CA LEU A 223 -6.33 6.75 -2.43
C LEU A 223 -7.12 6.23 -3.63
N ALA A 224 -7.49 7.13 -4.54
CA ALA A 224 -8.18 6.73 -5.77
C ALA A 224 -7.31 5.77 -6.60
N ALA A 225 -6.02 6.10 -6.76
CA ALA A 225 -5.05 5.25 -7.44
C ALA A 225 -4.88 3.88 -6.74
N PHE A 226 -4.84 3.88 -5.41
CA PHE A 226 -4.78 2.64 -4.61
C PHE A 226 -6.00 1.76 -4.85
N ASN A 227 -7.23 2.32 -4.76
CA ASN A 227 -8.46 1.56 -4.99
C ASN A 227 -8.56 1.01 -6.42
N ILE A 228 -8.04 1.73 -7.43
CA ILE A 228 -7.91 1.21 -8.80
C ILE A 228 -7.00 -0.02 -8.81
N GLY A 229 -5.86 0.04 -8.11
CA GLY A 229 -4.97 -1.11 -7.93
C GLY A 229 -5.65 -2.31 -7.29
N VAL A 230 -6.44 -2.07 -6.24
CA VAL A 230 -7.24 -3.10 -5.56
C VAL A 230 -8.21 -3.77 -6.53
N GLU A 231 -8.97 -2.98 -7.30
CA GLU A 231 -9.93 -3.52 -8.27
C GLU A 231 -9.24 -4.36 -9.36
N ILE A 232 -8.09 -3.90 -9.88
CA ILE A 232 -7.26 -4.66 -10.82
C ILE A 232 -6.85 -6.00 -10.21
N GLY A 233 -6.33 -6.00 -8.99
CA GLY A 233 -5.91 -7.22 -8.29
C GLY A 233 -7.07 -8.21 -8.12
N GLN A 234 -8.24 -7.72 -7.70
CA GLN A 234 -9.44 -8.55 -7.53
C GLN A 234 -9.92 -9.15 -8.86
N VAL A 235 -9.96 -8.36 -9.93
CA VAL A 235 -10.34 -8.84 -11.27
C VAL A 235 -9.38 -9.93 -11.75
N VAL A 236 -8.06 -9.75 -11.55
CA VAL A 236 -7.07 -10.77 -11.91
C VAL A 236 -7.31 -12.07 -11.14
N ILE A 237 -7.53 -11.99 -9.82
CA ILE A 237 -7.82 -13.18 -9.00
C ILE A 237 -9.08 -13.88 -9.48
N VAL A 238 -10.17 -13.14 -9.72
CA VAL A 238 -11.43 -13.73 -10.24
C VAL A 238 -11.23 -14.36 -11.61
N ALA A 239 -10.48 -13.72 -12.50
CA ALA A 239 -10.19 -14.24 -13.83
C ALA A 239 -9.37 -15.54 -13.79
N LEU A 240 -8.60 -15.78 -12.73
CA LEU A 240 -7.86 -17.03 -12.51
C LEU A 240 -8.73 -18.10 -11.84
N ILE A 241 -9.47 -17.76 -10.78
CA ILE A 241 -10.26 -18.72 -10.00
C ILE A 241 -11.50 -19.19 -10.75
N PHE A 242 -12.23 -18.28 -11.41
CA PHE A 242 -13.53 -18.59 -12.01
C PHE A 242 -13.45 -19.67 -13.10
N PRO A 243 -12.50 -19.64 -14.06
CA PRO A 243 -12.35 -20.72 -15.04
C PRO A 243 -11.96 -22.07 -14.42
N LEU A 244 -11.14 -22.06 -13.36
CA LEU A 244 -10.74 -23.28 -12.65
C LEU A 244 -11.94 -23.95 -11.97
N LEU A 245 -12.83 -23.17 -11.36
CA LEU A 245 -14.07 -23.67 -10.78
C LEU A 245 -14.99 -24.29 -11.85
N LEU A 246 -15.19 -23.60 -12.98
CA LEU A 246 -15.98 -24.13 -14.10
C LEU A 246 -15.38 -25.41 -14.70
N TRP A 247 -14.06 -25.51 -14.74
CA TRP A 247 -13.37 -26.71 -15.21
C TRP A 247 -13.53 -27.88 -14.23
N SER A 248 -13.40 -27.65 -12.93
CA SER A 248 -13.61 -28.65 -11.88
C SER A 248 -15.05 -29.19 -11.89
N ASP A 249 -16.04 -28.31 -12.06
CA ASP A 249 -17.46 -28.69 -12.13
C ASP A 249 -17.75 -29.60 -13.34
N ARG A 250 -17.13 -29.31 -14.49
CA ARG A 250 -17.22 -30.15 -15.70
C ARG A 250 -16.60 -31.52 -15.53
N ILE A 251 -15.52 -31.65 -14.75
CA ILE A 251 -14.88 -32.94 -14.47
C ILE A 251 -15.76 -33.75 -13.52
N GLY A 252 -16.27 -33.13 -12.46
CA GLY A 252 -17.16 -33.78 -11.49
C GLY A 252 -18.42 -34.36 -12.15
N HIS A 253 -19.03 -33.61 -13.07
CA HIS A 253 -20.19 -34.08 -13.84
C HIS A 253 -19.89 -35.17 -14.87
N ARG A 254 -18.63 -35.35 -15.31
CA ARG A 254 -18.24 -36.44 -16.22
C ARG A 254 -17.86 -37.73 -15.47
N ALA A 255 -17.57 -37.63 -14.18
CA ALA A 255 -17.16 -38.75 -13.34
C ALA A 255 -18.30 -39.36 -12.51
N ALA A 256 -19.46 -38.70 -12.46
CA ALA A 256 -20.70 -39.15 -11.80
C ALA A 256 -21.69 -39.70 -12.83
#